data_AF-A0A6J4VBX0-F1
#
_entry.id   AF-A0A6J4VBX0-F1
#
_cell.length_a   1.000
_cell.length_b   1.000
_cell.length_c   1.000
_cell.angle_alpha   90.00
_cell.angle_beta   90.00
_cell.angle_gamma   90.00
#
_symmetry.space_group_name_H-M   'P 1'
#
loop_
_entity.id
_entity.type
_entity.pdbx_description
1 polymer ?
#
loop_
_entity_poly.entity_id
_entity_poly.type
_entity_poly.pdbx_seq_one_letter_code
_entity_poly.pdbx_strand_id
1 'polypeptide(L)'
;MSEPVTGRQRYERVLNGAFLLQYWTYDHPDFPDAMALLSDDRYYYFDVRGITRIFAVEVDDAGWSMIRLDEDFSQRYTARFRGSDVMESTGEMSLDNGVTWQPDFAMTYQRVDEKADGDREGSPASPMERQ
;
A
#
# COMPACT_ATOMS: atom_id res chain seq x y z
N MET A 1 -20.24 10.45 -10.06
CA MET A 1 -19.20 10.08 -9.09
C MET A 1 -19.08 8.58 -9.18
N SER A 2 -17.90 8.05 -9.49
CA SER A 2 -17.66 6.60 -9.51
C SER A 2 -17.84 6.02 -8.10
N GLU A 3 -18.29 4.77 -8.01
CA GLU A 3 -18.36 4.07 -6.75
C GLU A 3 -16.96 3.88 -6.16
N PRO A 4 -16.77 3.98 -4.83
CA PRO A 4 -15.49 3.69 -4.20
C PRO A 4 -15.07 2.25 -4.43
N VAL A 5 -13.80 2.06 -4.80
CA VAL A 5 -13.17 0.74 -4.86
C VAL A 5 -12.91 0.25 -3.45
N THR A 6 -13.25 -1.01 -3.19
CA THR A 6 -13.00 -1.66 -1.90
C THR A 6 -11.87 -2.67 -2.03
N GLY A 7 -11.29 -3.06 -0.91
CA GLY A 7 -10.14 -3.94 -0.85
C GLY A 7 -9.74 -4.24 0.58
N ARG A 8 -8.68 -5.01 0.75
CA ARG A 8 -8.16 -5.38 2.07
C ARG A 8 -6.66 -5.23 2.12
N GLN A 9 -6.17 -4.79 3.27
CA GLN A 9 -4.76 -4.57 3.51
C GLN A 9 -4.35 -5.19 4.84
N ARG A 10 -3.25 -5.95 4.80
CA ARG A 10 -2.67 -6.63 5.95
C ARG A 10 -1.28 -6.09 6.21
N TYR A 11 -0.95 -5.99 7.49
CA TYR A 11 0.37 -5.59 7.98
C TYR A 11 0.90 -6.69 8.90
N GLU A 12 2.14 -7.12 8.67
CA GLU A 12 2.80 -8.16 9.44
C GLU A 12 4.23 -7.75 9.77
N ARG A 13 4.62 -7.89 11.05
CA ARG A 13 6.03 -7.79 11.44
C ARG A 13 6.74 -9.09 11.07
N VAL A 14 7.77 -8.99 10.24
CA VAL A 14 8.53 -10.15 9.73
C VAL A 14 9.99 -10.07 10.14
N LEU A 15 10.72 -11.18 10.00
CA LEU A 15 12.13 -11.31 10.37
C LEU A 15 12.40 -10.80 11.80
N ASN A 16 11.64 -11.34 12.77
CA ASN A 16 11.69 -10.94 14.18
C ASN A 16 11.40 -9.46 14.43
N GLY A 17 10.58 -8.83 13.57
CA GLY A 17 10.16 -7.44 13.71
C GLY A 17 11.11 -6.41 13.12
N ALA A 18 12.17 -6.85 12.43
CA ALA A 18 13.09 -5.96 11.73
C ALA A 18 12.46 -5.26 10.51
N PHE A 19 11.40 -5.84 9.94
CA PHE A 19 10.69 -5.27 8.79
C PHE A 19 9.18 -5.39 8.97
N LEU A 20 8.44 -4.54 8.25
CA LEU A 20 6.99 -4.64 8.11
C LEU A 20 6.64 -5.09 6.70
N LEU A 21 5.95 -6.21 6.58
CA LEU A 21 5.34 -6.66 5.33
C LEU A 21 3.92 -6.09 5.24
N GLN A 22 3.63 -5.38 4.16
CA GLN A 22 2.31 -4.94 3.78
C GLN A 22 1.86 -5.76 2.57
N TYR A 23 0.62 -6.24 2.58
CA TYR A 23 -0.01 -6.92 1.44
C TYR A 23 -1.42 -6.41 1.27
N TRP A 24 -1.87 -6.21 0.03
CA TRP A 24 -3.24 -5.80 -0.22
C TRP A 24 -3.79 -6.29 -1.55
N THR A 25 -5.12 -6.40 -1.57
CA THR A 25 -5.92 -6.72 -2.74
C THR A 25 -7.04 -5.71 -2.91
N TYR A 26 -7.49 -5.53 -4.15
CA TYR A 26 -8.65 -4.69 -4.47
C TYR A 26 -9.74 -5.52 -5.15
N ASP A 27 -10.99 -5.23 -4.81
CA ASP A 27 -12.17 -5.82 -5.44
C ASP A 27 -12.50 -5.12 -6.77
N HIS A 28 -11.47 -4.88 -7.60
CA HIS A 28 -11.60 -4.21 -8.89
C HIS A 28 -10.44 -4.54 -9.85
N PRO A 29 -10.69 -4.96 -11.10
CA PRO A 29 -9.65 -5.47 -12.00
C PRO A 29 -8.60 -4.43 -12.43
N ASP A 30 -8.95 -3.15 -12.45
CA ASP A 30 -8.02 -2.09 -12.86
C ASP A 30 -6.96 -1.76 -11.79
N PHE A 31 -7.15 -2.23 -10.55
CA PHE A 31 -6.23 -1.99 -9.44
C PHE A 31 -5.48 -3.28 -9.12
N PRO A 32 -4.14 -3.29 -9.24
CA PRO A 32 -3.37 -4.51 -9.04
C PRO A 32 -3.28 -4.86 -7.55
N ASP A 33 -3.31 -6.15 -7.26
CA ASP A 33 -2.83 -6.66 -5.99
C ASP A 33 -1.33 -6.38 -5.87
N ALA A 34 -0.90 -6.05 -4.67
CA ALA A 34 0.48 -5.67 -4.42
C ALA A 34 0.93 -6.00 -3.00
N MET A 35 2.24 -6.01 -2.84
CA MET A 35 2.90 -6.12 -1.55
C MET A 35 4.00 -5.07 -1.43
N ALA A 36 4.37 -4.78 -0.19
CA ALA A 36 5.55 -4.01 0.09
C ALA A 36 6.29 -4.50 1.32
N LEU A 37 7.61 -4.44 1.26
CA LEU A 37 8.46 -4.60 2.44
C LEU A 37 8.92 -3.22 2.89
N LEU A 38 8.77 -2.90 4.16
CA LEU A 38 9.21 -1.63 4.74
C LEU A 38 10.39 -1.89 5.69
N SER A 39 11.46 -1.12 5.49
CA SER A 39 12.49 -0.87 6.50
C SER A 39 12.22 0.45 7.22
N ASP A 40 13.14 0.89 8.07
CA ASP A 40 13.02 2.16 8.80
C ASP A 40 12.91 3.39 7.88
N ASP A 41 13.50 3.33 6.68
CA ASP A 41 13.62 4.47 5.76
C ASP A 41 13.25 4.17 4.31
N ARG A 42 12.84 2.93 3.99
CA ARG A 42 12.51 2.52 2.62
C ARG A 42 11.24 1.70 2.54
N TYR A 43 10.52 1.90 1.44
CA TYR A 43 9.36 1.12 1.02
C TYR A 43 9.67 0.42 -0.30
N TYR A 44 9.72 -0.90 -0.29
CA TYR A 44 9.99 -1.71 -1.48
C TYR A 44 8.66 -2.27 -1.99
N TYR A 45 8.13 -1.69 -3.05
CA TYR A 45 6.85 -2.05 -3.67
C TYR A 45 7.01 -3.11 -4.76
N PHE A 46 6.06 -4.04 -4.82
CA PHE A 46 5.94 -5.07 -5.85
C PHE A 46 4.46 -5.29 -6.19
N ASP A 47 4.11 -5.45 -7.47
CA ASP A 47 2.76 -5.80 -7.89
C ASP A 47 2.69 -6.99 -8.84
N VAL A 48 1.47 -7.49 -9.05
CA VAL A 48 1.18 -8.64 -9.95
C VAL A 48 1.53 -8.39 -11.42
N ARG A 49 1.81 -7.14 -11.82
CA ARG A 49 2.24 -6.79 -13.18
C ARG A 49 3.76 -6.86 -13.33
N GLY A 50 4.49 -7.17 -12.25
CA GLY A 50 5.94 -7.21 -12.21
C GLY A 50 6.59 -5.84 -12.02
N ILE A 51 5.82 -4.81 -11.65
CA ILE A 51 6.35 -3.47 -11.40
C ILE A 51 6.98 -3.44 -10.01
N THR A 52 8.18 -2.87 -9.94
CA THR A 52 8.91 -2.64 -8.68
C THR A 52 9.20 -1.17 -8.50
N ARG A 53 9.02 -0.64 -7.28
CA ARG A 53 9.38 0.74 -6.94
C ARG A 53 10.01 0.81 -5.56
N ILE A 54 10.88 1.80 -5.37
CA ILE A 54 11.50 2.08 -4.07
C ILE A 54 11.17 3.52 -3.71
N PHE A 55 10.68 3.71 -2.49
CA PHE A 55 10.37 5.04 -1.94
C PHE A 55 11.21 5.28 -0.69
N ALA A 56 11.55 6.54 -0.44
CA ALA A 56 11.96 6.99 0.88
C ALA A 56 10.74 7.05 1.79
N VAL A 57 10.88 6.69 3.05
CA VAL A 57 9.80 6.61 4.05
C VAL A 57 10.13 7.45 5.26
N GLU A 58 9.11 8.10 5.82
CA GLU A 58 9.14 8.68 7.15
C GLU A 58 7.92 8.17 7.93
N VAL A 59 8.11 7.80 9.20
CA VAL A 59 7.06 7.33 10.09
C VAL A 59 7.16 8.07 11.42
N ASP A 60 6.01 8.49 11.95
CA ASP A 60 5.89 9.09 13.27
C ASP A 60 4.59 8.64 13.97
N ASP A 61 4.32 9.18 15.15
CA ASP A 61 3.11 8.85 15.92
C ASP A 61 1.81 9.33 15.25
N ALA A 62 1.89 10.28 14.31
CA ALA A 62 0.74 10.82 13.59
C ALA A 62 0.44 10.08 12.29
N GLY A 63 1.37 9.29 11.75
CA GLY A 63 1.19 8.55 10.51
C GLY A 63 2.50 8.21 9.81
N TRP A 64 2.45 8.15 8.48
CA TRP A 64 3.62 7.91 7.66
C TRP A 64 3.50 8.57 6.31
N SER A 65 4.64 8.81 5.67
CA SER A 65 4.72 9.32 4.31
C SER A 65 5.73 8.50 3.51
N MET A 66 5.58 8.54 2.19
CA MET A 66 6.59 8.04 1.28
C MET A 66 6.71 8.93 0.05
N ILE A 67 7.91 8.98 -0.52
CA ILE A 67 8.19 9.73 -1.75
C ILE A 67 9.15 8.96 -2.66
N ARG A 68 8.86 9.00 -3.95
CA ARG A 68 9.74 8.57 -5.05
C ARG A 68 9.83 9.73 -6.03
N LEU A 69 11.07 10.12 -6.35
CA LEU A 69 11.35 11.05 -7.43
C LEU A 69 11.95 10.26 -8.59
N ASP A 70 11.40 10.42 -9.80
CA ASP A 70 11.82 9.67 -10.98
C ASP A 70 11.51 10.43 -12.26
N GLU A 71 12.20 10.07 -13.34
CA GLU A 71 12.05 10.70 -14.66
C GLU A 71 10.74 10.31 -15.34
N ASP A 72 10.18 9.12 -15.04
CA ASP A 72 8.88 8.73 -15.57
C ASP A 72 7.77 9.59 -14.96
N PHE A 73 7.66 9.57 -13.64
CA PHE A 73 6.85 10.45 -12.81
C PHE A 73 7.20 10.24 -11.34
N SER A 74 7.13 11.33 -10.59
CA SER A 74 7.30 11.31 -9.15
C SER A 74 5.98 10.97 -8.46
N GLN A 75 6.07 10.29 -7.33
CA GLN A 75 4.93 9.84 -6.54
C GLN A 75 5.17 10.16 -5.07
N ARG A 76 4.13 10.61 -4.38
CA ARG A 76 4.15 10.68 -2.92
C ARG A 76 2.84 10.20 -2.34
N TYR A 77 2.92 9.77 -1.09
CA TYR A 77 1.79 9.33 -0.32
C TYR A 77 1.93 9.84 1.11
N THR A 78 0.81 10.24 1.70
CA THR A 78 0.74 10.60 3.12
C THR A 78 -0.44 9.89 3.74
N ALA A 79 -0.20 9.23 4.88
CA ALA A 79 -1.23 8.65 5.72
C ALA A 79 -1.22 9.31 7.10
N ARG A 80 -2.40 9.43 7.69
CA ARG A 80 -2.61 9.92 9.06
C ARG A 80 -3.44 8.93 9.86
N PHE A 81 -2.99 8.63 11.07
CA PHE A 81 -3.76 7.85 12.02
C PHE A 81 -4.86 8.71 12.65
N ARG A 82 -6.06 8.15 12.73
CA ARG A 82 -7.25 8.75 13.32
C ARG A 82 -7.74 7.82 14.43
N GLY A 83 -7.15 7.97 15.62
CA GLY A 83 -7.36 7.01 16.72
C GLY A 83 -6.65 5.69 16.47
N SER A 84 -7.16 4.60 17.03
CA SER A 84 -6.55 3.26 16.96
C SER A 84 -6.84 2.49 15.67
N ASP A 85 -7.94 2.80 15.02
CA ASP A 85 -8.58 1.89 14.05
C ASP A 85 -8.85 2.53 12.70
N VAL A 86 -8.64 3.83 12.55
CA VAL A 86 -8.85 4.53 11.28
C VAL A 86 -7.54 5.13 10.79
N MET A 87 -7.30 5.00 9.50
CA MET A 87 -6.23 5.71 8.80
C MET A 87 -6.82 6.39 7.57
N GLU A 88 -6.38 7.60 7.28
CA GLU A 88 -6.75 8.33 6.06
C GLU A 88 -5.49 8.61 5.27
N SER A 89 -5.55 8.46 3.95
CA SER A 89 -4.39 8.74 3.12
C SER A 89 -4.72 9.37 1.78
N THR A 90 -3.71 10.04 1.23
CA THR A 90 -3.74 10.61 -0.12
C THR A 90 -2.48 10.22 -0.87
N GLY A 91 -2.65 9.80 -2.12
CA GLY A 91 -1.59 9.66 -3.12
C GLY A 91 -1.61 10.83 -4.08
N GLU A 92 -0.44 11.31 -4.45
CA GLU A 92 -0.26 12.38 -5.43
C GLU A 92 0.86 12.00 -6.40
N MET A 93 0.73 12.47 -7.64
CA MET A 93 1.73 12.29 -8.69
C MET A 93 2.25 13.63 -9.20
N SER A 94 3.45 13.61 -9.77
CA SER A 94 4.09 14.77 -10.37
C SER A 94 4.81 14.36 -11.67
N LEU A 95 4.59 15.14 -12.72
CA LEU A 95 5.22 14.94 -14.05
C LEU A 95 6.43 15.85 -14.28
N ASP A 96 6.74 16.70 -13.31
CA ASP A 96 7.80 17.72 -13.38
C ASP A 96 8.80 17.54 -12.23
N ASN A 97 9.07 16.27 -11.87
CA ASN A 97 10.04 15.86 -10.86
C ASN A 97 9.81 16.50 -9.48
N GLY A 98 8.56 16.50 -9.03
CA GLY A 98 8.15 16.95 -7.70
C GLY A 98 7.95 18.46 -7.55
N VAL A 99 7.97 19.23 -8.64
CA VAL A 99 7.72 20.69 -8.60
C VAL A 99 6.22 20.97 -8.42
N THR A 100 5.35 20.29 -9.14
CA THR A 100 3.89 20.36 -8.97
C THR A 100 3.29 18.99 -8.70
N TRP A 101 2.34 18.93 -7.77
CA TRP A 101 1.69 17.69 -7.33
C TRP A 101 0.21 17.72 -7.65
N GLN A 102 -0.28 16.63 -8.23
CA GLN A 102 -1.68 16.44 -8.59
C GLN A 102 -2.26 15.29 -7.77
N PRO A 103 -3.49 15.44 -7.22
CA PRO A 103 -4.17 14.33 -6.56
C PRO A 103 -4.35 13.14 -7.50
N ASP A 104 -4.01 11.95 -7.00
CA ASP A 104 -4.13 10.69 -7.74
C ASP A 104 -5.24 9.82 -7.13
N PHE A 105 -5.14 9.55 -5.83
CA PHE A 105 -6.15 8.80 -5.10
C PHE A 105 -6.26 9.23 -3.63
N ALA A 106 -7.39 8.90 -3.01
CA ALA A 106 -7.59 8.99 -1.58
C ALA A 106 -8.13 7.66 -1.06
N MET A 107 -7.71 7.27 0.14
CA MET A 107 -8.14 6.02 0.78
C MET A 107 -8.48 6.27 2.24
N THR A 108 -9.54 5.61 2.70
CA THR A 108 -9.88 5.49 4.12
C THR A 108 -9.77 4.02 4.49
N TYR A 109 -9.04 3.75 5.56
CA TYR A 109 -8.85 2.41 6.09
C TYR A 109 -9.58 2.31 7.41
N GLN A 110 -10.28 1.20 7.59
CA GLN A 110 -10.92 0.82 8.83
C GLN A 110 -10.32 -0.52 9.28
N ARG A 111 -9.76 -0.56 10.49
CA ARG A 111 -9.31 -1.81 11.09
C ARG A 111 -10.51 -2.73 11.25
N VAL A 112 -10.29 -3.98 10.90
CA VAL A 112 -11.25 -5.08 10.97
C VAL A 112 -10.65 -6.16 11.84
N ASP A 113 -11.48 -6.81 12.66
CA ASP A 113 -11.02 -7.89 13.53
C ASP A 113 -10.53 -9.08 12.70
N GLU A 114 -9.43 -9.70 13.13
CA GLU A 114 -8.78 -10.83 12.45
C GLU A 114 -9.72 -12.02 12.24
N LYS A 115 -10.64 -12.27 13.20
CA LYS A 115 -11.68 -13.32 13.06
C LYS A 115 -12.69 -13.03 11.95
N ALA A 116 -12.95 -11.77 11.64
CA ALA A 116 -13.82 -11.40 10.51
C ALA A 116 -13.07 -11.41 9.17
N ASP A 117 -11.75 -11.63 9.17
CA ASP A 117 -10.94 -11.85 7.97
C ASP A 117 -10.97 -13.30 7.49
N GLY A 118 -10.71 -14.22 8.42
CA GLY A 118 -10.53 -15.64 8.11
C GLY A 118 -11.73 -16.32 7.45
N ASP A 119 -12.93 -15.78 7.61
CA ASP A 119 -14.15 -16.30 6.98
C ASP A 119 -14.22 -16.02 5.45
N ARG A 120 -13.29 -15.23 4.89
CA ARG A 120 -13.22 -14.93 3.43
C ARG A 120 -12.03 -15.52 2.69
N GLU A 121 -11.05 -16.14 3.37
CA GLU A 121 -9.88 -16.81 2.73
C GLU A 121 -10.23 -18.18 2.11
N GLY A 122 -11.35 -18.27 1.41
CA GLY A 122 -11.81 -19.48 0.73
C GLY A 122 -11.43 -19.52 -0.75
N SER A 123 -10.14 -19.41 -1.10
CA SER A 123 -9.66 -19.93 -2.39
C SER A 123 -8.13 -20.11 -2.37
N PRO A 124 -7.61 -21.35 -2.32
CA PRO A 124 -6.17 -21.57 -2.40
C PRO A 124 -5.68 -21.20 -3.80
N ALA A 125 -4.62 -20.37 -3.86
CA ALA A 125 -3.84 -20.16 -5.06
C ALA A 125 -3.49 -21.52 -5.70
N SER A 126 -3.79 -21.66 -6.99
CA SER A 126 -3.43 -22.86 -7.76
C SER A 126 -1.92 -23.11 -7.64
N PRO A 127 -1.48 -24.37 -7.50
CA PRO A 127 -0.07 -24.66 -7.35
C PRO A 127 0.66 -24.30 -8.65
N MET A 128 1.65 -23.40 -8.55
CA MET A 128 2.63 -23.16 -9.61
C MET A 128 3.36 -24.47 -9.91
N GLU A 129 3.09 -25.05 -11.08
CA GLU A 129 3.92 -26.11 -11.65
C GLU A 129 5.29 -25.52 -11.99
N ARG A 130 6.33 -26.03 -11.32
CA ARG A 130 7.72 -25.82 -11.71
C ARG A 130 8.02 -26.76 -12.88
N GLN A 131 8.46 -26.19 -14.01
CA GLN A 131 9.16 -26.92 -15.07
C GLN A 131 10.58 -27.29 -14.62
#